data_AF-A0A1V5ZLC9-F1
#
_entry.id   AF-A0A1V5ZLC9-F1
#
_cell.length_a   1.000
_cell.length_b   1.000
_cell.length_c   1.000
_cell.angle_alpha   90.00
_cell.angle_beta   90.00
_cell.angle_gamma   90.00
#
_symmetry.space_group_name_H-M   'P 1'
#
loop_
_entity.id
_entity.type
_entity.pdbx_description
1 polymer ?
#
loop_
_entity_poly.entity_id
_entity_poly.type
_entity_poly.pdbx_seq_one_letter_code
_entity_poly.pdbx_strand_id
1 'polypeptide(L)'
;MGALESIGGNFMKNTYNLFFSKPEKQRIYKNKTFLNMTIKNMNFDNIIFENVVFKNINFENICIKNTSLKNTTFLSCNFNTCHFFNIEIYNSNLENCIFYDLVFKQSEVQDTKIDNCDFVDSNILDIYFNNIDINNCKIEHLEIENIHMNNSEIESTKFFKINFISLHTLATKIQKSSIFQTNFFNSWFIETKIIDSIIFDVNCEMLYFLMGDIKNCEIKELIINNSSLKVSSVILTKFFKCNFLNLTTSETKISDTRFFTIIFEKSLFNTVVFEKSFFVDFRFIKSEAIKTTSNYCKFDGGVFDLLNSNNFNFENCDITYVDFVK
;
A
#
# COMPACT_ATOMS: atom_id res chain seq x y z
N MET A 1 28.17 -6.69 -21.69
CA MET A 1 26.96 -6.64 -22.55
C MET A 1 27.21 -7.50 -23.78
N GLY A 2 26.78 -8.76 -23.75
CA GLY A 2 26.70 -9.59 -24.97
C GLY A 2 25.42 -9.24 -25.72
N ALA A 3 25.45 -9.25 -27.05
CA ALA A 3 24.31 -8.87 -27.88
C ALA A 3 23.09 -9.77 -27.57
N LEU A 4 21.95 -9.15 -27.21
CA LEU A 4 20.68 -9.85 -27.03
C LEU A 4 20.13 -10.23 -28.41
N GLU A 5 19.72 -11.47 -28.58
CA GLU A 5 19.11 -11.91 -29.84
C GLU A 5 17.69 -11.34 -29.94
N SER A 6 17.45 -10.48 -30.94
CA SER A 6 16.17 -9.79 -31.13
C SER A 6 15.18 -10.62 -31.94
N ILE A 7 14.00 -10.87 -31.39
CA ILE A 7 12.87 -11.55 -32.03
C ILE A 7 11.77 -10.50 -32.22
N GLY A 8 11.39 -10.22 -33.47
CA GLY A 8 10.38 -9.23 -33.82
C GLY A 8 9.12 -9.83 -34.45
N GLY A 9 8.04 -9.04 -34.58
CA GLY A 9 6.72 -9.51 -35.05
C GLY A 9 6.70 -10.24 -36.40
N ASN A 10 7.56 -9.88 -37.36
CA ASN A 10 7.69 -10.60 -38.64
C ASN A 10 8.43 -11.96 -38.51
N PHE A 11 9.26 -12.11 -37.48
CA PHE A 11 10.06 -13.31 -37.25
C PHE A 11 9.23 -14.48 -36.70
N MET A 12 8.18 -14.19 -35.92
CA MET A 12 7.33 -15.19 -35.26
C MET A 12 6.36 -15.92 -36.20
N LYS A 13 5.95 -15.34 -37.35
CA LYS A 13 5.06 -16.04 -38.30
C LYS A 13 5.64 -17.36 -38.81
N ASN A 14 6.98 -17.48 -38.89
CA ASN A 14 7.67 -18.68 -39.38
C ASN A 14 8.39 -19.50 -38.29
N THR A 15 8.48 -19.01 -37.04
CA THR A 15 9.21 -19.67 -35.93
C THR A 15 8.33 -20.10 -34.75
N TYR A 16 7.00 -19.98 -34.88
CA TYR A 16 5.98 -20.48 -33.94
C TYR A 16 6.28 -21.91 -33.44
N ASN A 17 6.75 -22.77 -34.35
CA ASN A 17 7.07 -24.17 -34.08
C ASN A 17 8.47 -24.42 -33.51
N LEU A 18 9.36 -23.42 -33.44
CA LEU A 18 10.75 -23.61 -32.99
C LEU A 18 10.94 -23.28 -31.51
N PHE A 19 10.20 -22.31 -30.97
CA PHE A 19 10.34 -21.90 -29.56
C PHE A 19 9.37 -22.65 -28.62
N PHE A 20 8.16 -23.00 -29.07
CA PHE A 20 7.07 -23.40 -28.16
C PHE A 20 6.49 -24.81 -28.40
N SER A 21 7.08 -25.64 -29.27
CA SER A 21 6.42 -26.85 -29.82
C SER A 21 6.65 -28.19 -29.08
N LYS A 22 7.47 -28.26 -28.02
CA LYS A 22 7.67 -29.54 -27.28
C LYS A 22 7.53 -29.43 -25.78
N PRO A 23 6.73 -30.29 -25.11
CA PRO A 23 6.64 -30.30 -23.66
C PRO A 23 7.98 -30.78 -23.09
N GLU A 24 8.83 -29.82 -22.73
CA GLU A 24 10.00 -30.07 -21.88
C GLU A 24 9.60 -29.80 -20.44
N LYS A 25 10.22 -30.54 -19.50
CA LYS A 25 9.89 -30.45 -18.07
C LYS A 25 10.08 -29.05 -17.48
N GLN A 26 10.96 -28.23 -18.08
CA GLN A 26 11.15 -26.81 -17.76
C GLN A 26 11.90 -26.16 -18.93
N ARG A 27 11.36 -25.08 -19.52
CA ARG A 27 12.02 -24.36 -20.63
C ARG A 27 12.79 -23.15 -20.11
N ILE A 28 13.95 -22.85 -20.69
CA ILE A 28 14.75 -21.70 -20.27
C ILE A 28 15.07 -20.79 -21.46
N TYR A 29 14.73 -19.51 -21.34
CA TYR A 29 15.09 -18.46 -22.29
C TYR A 29 16.08 -17.51 -21.64
N LYS A 30 17.29 -17.41 -22.20
CA LYS A 30 18.33 -16.51 -21.69
C LYS A 30 18.77 -15.49 -22.72
N ASN A 31 19.00 -14.25 -22.28
CA ASN A 31 19.62 -13.20 -23.09
C ASN A 31 18.88 -12.93 -24.41
N LYS A 32 17.55 -12.84 -24.36
CA LYS A 32 16.69 -12.59 -25.51
C LYS A 32 16.02 -11.23 -25.43
N THR A 33 15.65 -10.69 -26.58
CA THR A 33 14.79 -9.51 -26.66
C THR A 33 13.61 -9.78 -27.58
N PHE A 34 12.40 -9.63 -27.07
CA PHE A 34 11.16 -9.68 -27.84
C PHE A 34 10.68 -8.24 -28.06
N LEU A 35 10.40 -7.88 -29.33
CA LEU A 35 10.01 -6.52 -29.71
C LEU A 35 8.75 -6.50 -30.57
N ASN A 36 7.85 -5.55 -30.30
CA ASN A 36 6.76 -5.12 -31.20
C ASN A 36 5.94 -6.29 -31.76
N MET A 37 5.36 -7.10 -30.89
CA MET A 37 4.56 -8.25 -31.32
C MET A 37 3.38 -8.50 -30.40
N THR A 38 2.43 -9.27 -30.91
CA THR A 38 1.33 -9.80 -30.13
C THR A 38 1.56 -11.27 -29.90
N ILE A 39 1.47 -11.69 -28.64
CA ILE A 39 1.56 -13.07 -28.22
C ILE A 39 0.16 -13.49 -27.76
N LYS A 40 -0.41 -14.47 -28.44
CA LYS A 40 -1.75 -15.01 -28.13
C LYS A 40 -1.67 -16.52 -27.97
N ASN A 41 -2.46 -17.07 -27.04
CA ASN A 41 -2.66 -18.51 -26.87
C ASN A 41 -1.36 -19.32 -26.72
N MET A 42 -0.32 -18.71 -26.14
CA MET A 42 0.95 -19.39 -25.88
C MET A 42 0.96 -19.93 -24.45
N ASN A 43 1.48 -21.15 -24.30
CA ASN A 43 1.71 -21.74 -22.99
C ASN A 43 3.07 -21.26 -22.45
N PHE A 44 3.01 -20.43 -21.42
CA PHE A 44 4.18 -19.94 -20.69
C PHE A 44 4.47 -20.72 -19.41
N ASP A 45 3.77 -21.82 -19.16
CA ASP A 45 3.89 -22.56 -17.91
C ASP A 45 5.26 -23.22 -17.75
N ASN A 46 5.80 -23.17 -16.53
CA ASN A 46 7.06 -23.79 -16.15
C ASN A 46 8.25 -23.28 -16.99
N ILE A 47 8.25 -22.00 -17.34
CA ILE A 47 9.34 -21.36 -18.07
C ILE A 47 10.22 -20.54 -17.11
N ILE A 48 11.52 -20.53 -17.38
CA ILE A 48 12.47 -19.60 -16.77
C ILE A 48 12.92 -18.60 -17.84
N PHE A 49 12.68 -17.32 -17.61
CA PHE A 49 13.29 -16.24 -18.36
C PHE A 49 14.43 -15.63 -17.54
N GLU A 50 15.63 -15.56 -18.11
CA GLU A 50 16.80 -14.95 -17.46
C GLU A 50 17.43 -13.91 -18.39
N ASN A 51 17.53 -12.66 -17.92
CA ASN A 51 18.06 -11.54 -18.72
C ASN A 51 17.28 -11.35 -20.04
N VAL A 52 15.94 -11.36 -19.95
CA VAL A 52 15.06 -11.23 -21.13
C VAL A 52 14.34 -9.89 -21.12
N VAL A 53 14.31 -9.24 -22.28
CA VAL A 53 13.60 -7.97 -22.48
C VAL A 53 12.37 -8.20 -23.35
N PHE A 54 11.22 -7.80 -22.86
CA PHE A 54 9.97 -7.70 -23.60
C PHE A 54 9.65 -6.22 -23.77
N LYS A 55 9.59 -5.75 -25.02
CA LYS A 55 9.26 -4.35 -25.31
C LYS A 55 8.14 -4.26 -26.33
N ASN A 56 7.12 -3.46 -26.00
CA ASN A 56 5.93 -3.26 -26.84
C ASN A 56 5.27 -4.60 -27.18
N ILE A 57 5.06 -5.44 -26.17
CA ILE A 57 4.43 -6.75 -26.34
C ILE A 57 2.99 -6.68 -25.88
N ASN A 58 2.07 -7.16 -26.72
CA ASN A 58 0.69 -7.36 -26.33
C ASN A 58 0.47 -8.84 -26.01
N PHE A 59 0.27 -9.17 -24.73
CA PHE A 59 -0.11 -10.50 -24.28
C PHE A 59 -1.63 -10.58 -24.22
N GLU A 60 -2.25 -11.40 -25.06
CA GLU A 60 -3.70 -11.56 -25.07
C GLU A 60 -4.11 -12.96 -24.62
N ASN A 61 -4.95 -13.02 -23.57
CA ASN A 61 -5.52 -14.25 -23.02
C ASN A 61 -4.46 -15.31 -22.69
N ILE A 62 -3.37 -14.87 -22.08
CA ILE A 62 -2.28 -15.77 -21.68
C ILE A 62 -2.46 -16.16 -20.22
N CYS A 63 -2.41 -17.46 -19.98
CA CYS A 63 -2.23 -18.00 -18.64
C CYS A 63 -0.76 -18.40 -18.49
N ILE A 64 -0.14 -17.90 -17.42
CA ILE A 64 1.23 -18.20 -17.03
C ILE A 64 1.19 -18.85 -15.65
N LYS A 65 1.76 -20.04 -15.54
CA LYS A 65 1.88 -20.76 -14.27
C LYS A 65 3.32 -21.17 -13.95
N ASN A 66 3.69 -21.15 -12.68
CA ASN A 66 4.97 -21.72 -12.20
C ASN A 66 6.19 -21.18 -12.98
N THR A 67 6.21 -19.89 -13.27
CA THR A 67 7.20 -19.27 -14.17
C THR A 67 8.11 -18.35 -13.40
N SER A 68 9.41 -18.41 -13.70
CA SER A 68 10.42 -17.57 -13.09
C SER A 68 10.89 -16.50 -14.08
N LEU A 69 10.85 -15.25 -13.65
CA LEU A 69 11.21 -14.04 -14.39
C LEU A 69 12.39 -13.39 -13.66
N LYS A 70 13.61 -13.80 -14.00
CA LYS A 70 14.84 -13.29 -13.39
C LYS A 70 15.53 -12.28 -14.29
N ASN A 71 15.88 -11.11 -13.74
CA ASN A 71 16.55 -10.05 -14.49
C ASN A 71 15.78 -9.67 -15.77
N THR A 72 14.45 -9.67 -15.71
CA THR A 72 13.62 -9.40 -16.88
C THR A 72 13.23 -7.94 -16.95
N THR A 73 12.98 -7.44 -18.16
CA THR A 73 12.46 -6.08 -18.36
C THR A 73 11.22 -6.14 -19.23
N PHE A 74 10.11 -5.62 -18.72
CA PHE A 74 8.90 -5.37 -19.48
C PHE A 74 8.76 -3.87 -19.68
N LEU A 75 8.82 -3.43 -20.94
CA LEU A 75 8.69 -2.03 -21.30
C LEU A 75 7.49 -1.86 -22.24
N SER A 76 6.49 -1.10 -21.79
CA SER A 76 5.29 -0.82 -22.58
C SER A 76 4.57 -2.10 -23.02
N CYS A 77 4.49 -3.08 -22.11
CA CYS A 77 3.78 -4.33 -22.35
C CYS A 77 2.33 -4.25 -21.85
N ASN A 78 1.45 -4.95 -22.54
CA ASN A 78 0.05 -5.08 -22.17
C ASN A 78 -0.22 -6.53 -21.74
N PHE A 79 -0.75 -6.69 -20.53
CA PHE A 79 -1.12 -7.96 -19.89
C PHE A 79 -2.60 -8.02 -19.56
N ASN A 80 -3.42 -7.27 -20.27
CA ASN A 80 -4.85 -7.23 -20.02
C ASN A 80 -5.45 -8.64 -20.09
N THR A 81 -6.37 -8.93 -19.16
CA THR A 81 -7.10 -10.20 -19.06
C THR A 81 -6.19 -11.45 -19.00
N CYS A 82 -4.91 -11.27 -18.62
CA CYS A 82 -3.98 -12.37 -18.42
C CYS A 82 -4.13 -12.97 -17.01
N HIS A 83 -3.66 -14.20 -16.86
CA HIS A 83 -3.75 -14.96 -15.61
C HIS A 83 -2.37 -15.43 -15.17
N PHE A 84 -1.85 -14.85 -14.10
CA PHE A 84 -0.57 -15.16 -13.49
C PHE A 84 -0.79 -15.91 -12.19
N PHE A 85 -0.23 -17.12 -12.11
CA PHE A 85 -0.37 -17.97 -10.96
C PHE A 85 0.98 -18.59 -10.59
N ASN A 86 1.41 -18.44 -9.33
CA ASN A 86 2.71 -18.97 -8.90
C ASN A 86 3.86 -18.48 -9.79
N ILE A 87 3.94 -17.16 -9.95
CA ILE A 87 5.02 -16.50 -10.68
C ILE A 87 6.05 -16.00 -9.69
N GLU A 88 7.31 -16.15 -10.06
CA GLU A 88 8.45 -15.64 -9.35
C GLU A 88 9.09 -14.52 -10.17
N ILE A 89 9.11 -13.28 -9.66
CA ILE A 89 9.73 -12.15 -10.34
C ILE A 89 10.90 -11.66 -9.48
N TYR A 90 12.12 -11.78 -9.99
CA TYR A 90 13.33 -11.41 -9.25
C TYR A 90 14.18 -10.43 -10.04
N ASN A 91 14.63 -9.37 -9.37
CA ASN A 91 15.57 -8.38 -9.92
C ASN A 91 15.12 -7.82 -11.29
N SER A 92 13.83 -7.52 -11.44
CA SER A 92 13.22 -7.18 -12.73
C SER A 92 12.72 -5.74 -12.77
N ASN A 93 12.32 -5.28 -13.96
CA ASN A 93 11.74 -3.96 -14.16
C ASN A 93 10.48 -4.05 -15.01
N LEU A 94 9.39 -3.46 -14.54
CA LEU A 94 8.13 -3.31 -15.26
C LEU A 94 7.86 -1.81 -15.41
N GLU A 95 7.90 -1.33 -16.64
CA GLU A 95 7.79 0.09 -16.94
C GLU A 95 6.71 0.32 -17.99
N ASN A 96 5.82 1.28 -17.74
CA ASN A 96 4.75 1.66 -18.66
C ASN A 96 3.83 0.48 -19.04
N CYS A 97 3.65 -0.49 -18.15
CA CYS A 97 2.86 -1.69 -18.43
C CYS A 97 1.41 -1.53 -17.99
N ILE A 98 0.50 -2.23 -18.67
CA ILE A 98 -0.94 -2.21 -18.40
C ILE A 98 -1.37 -3.62 -18.00
N PHE A 99 -2.09 -3.72 -16.88
CA PHE A 99 -2.55 -4.97 -16.28
C PHE A 99 -4.07 -4.96 -16.09
N TYR A 100 -4.84 -4.36 -16.99
CA TYR A 100 -6.30 -4.26 -16.80
C TYR A 100 -6.94 -5.64 -16.70
N ASP A 101 -7.77 -5.88 -15.67
CA ASP A 101 -8.43 -7.17 -15.42
C ASP A 101 -7.42 -8.35 -15.35
N LEU A 102 -6.22 -8.10 -14.81
CA LEU A 102 -5.24 -9.14 -14.56
C LEU A 102 -5.66 -9.97 -13.34
N VAL A 103 -5.53 -11.29 -13.44
CA VAL A 103 -5.54 -12.17 -12.28
C VAL A 103 -4.11 -12.48 -11.87
N PHE A 104 -3.64 -11.99 -10.72
CA PHE A 104 -2.29 -12.24 -10.21
C PHE A 104 -2.34 -12.88 -8.83
N LYS A 105 -1.93 -14.16 -8.74
CA LYS A 105 -2.17 -14.97 -7.55
C LYS A 105 -0.94 -15.77 -7.11
N GLN A 106 -0.81 -15.94 -5.79
CA GLN A 106 0.13 -16.90 -5.17
C GLN A 106 1.55 -16.76 -5.65
N SER A 107 2.04 -15.53 -5.76
CA SER A 107 3.28 -15.21 -6.46
C SER A 107 4.23 -14.43 -5.56
N GLU A 108 5.51 -14.46 -5.92
CA GLU A 108 6.56 -13.70 -5.22
C GLU A 108 7.20 -12.71 -6.19
N VAL A 109 7.38 -11.49 -5.70
CA VAL A 109 8.06 -10.41 -6.42
C VAL A 109 9.11 -9.85 -5.50
N GLN A 110 10.36 -9.89 -5.93
CA GLN A 110 11.48 -9.39 -5.14
C GLN A 110 12.47 -8.57 -5.98
N ASP A 111 13.09 -7.57 -5.34
CA ASP A 111 14.13 -6.70 -5.91
C ASP A 111 13.70 -6.06 -7.24
N THR A 112 12.42 -5.71 -7.36
CA THR A 112 11.80 -5.36 -8.65
C THR A 112 11.23 -3.95 -8.62
N LYS A 113 11.43 -3.23 -9.73
CA LYS A 113 10.85 -1.91 -9.95
C LYS A 113 9.58 -2.02 -10.78
N ILE A 114 8.53 -1.34 -10.36
CA ILE A 114 7.25 -1.19 -11.07
C ILE A 114 7.00 0.30 -11.23
N ASP A 115 7.10 0.82 -12.45
CA ASP A 115 7.05 2.27 -12.72
C ASP A 115 6.04 2.60 -13.80
N ASN A 116 5.20 3.60 -13.53
CA ASN A 116 4.17 4.09 -14.44
C ASN A 116 3.26 2.97 -14.99
N CYS A 117 2.88 2.04 -14.12
CA CYS A 117 2.01 0.92 -14.47
C CYS A 117 0.56 1.15 -14.03
N ASP A 118 -0.38 0.50 -14.72
CA ASP A 118 -1.82 0.56 -14.43
C ASP A 118 -2.36 -0.84 -14.09
N PHE A 119 -2.95 -0.99 -12.90
CA PHE A 119 -3.54 -2.22 -12.35
C PHE A 119 -5.07 -2.16 -12.20
N VAL A 120 -5.76 -1.25 -12.91
CA VAL A 120 -7.22 -1.09 -12.81
C VAL A 120 -7.98 -2.42 -12.98
N ASP A 121 -8.98 -2.61 -12.13
CA ASP A 121 -9.92 -3.75 -12.13
C ASP A 121 -9.24 -5.13 -12.04
N SER A 122 -8.00 -5.21 -11.54
CA SER A 122 -7.27 -6.47 -11.34
C SER A 122 -7.70 -7.22 -10.07
N ASN A 123 -7.37 -8.51 -10.02
CA ASN A 123 -7.47 -9.33 -8.81
C ASN A 123 -6.06 -9.76 -8.37
N ILE A 124 -5.63 -9.28 -7.20
CA ILE A 124 -4.29 -9.53 -6.66
C ILE A 124 -4.45 -10.25 -5.31
N LEU A 125 -4.00 -11.50 -5.23
CA LEU A 125 -4.24 -12.36 -4.06
C LEU A 125 -2.98 -13.15 -3.70
N ASP A 126 -2.68 -13.26 -2.40
CA ASP A 126 -1.58 -14.08 -1.88
C ASP A 126 -0.24 -13.72 -2.54
N ILE A 127 0.13 -12.43 -2.55
CA ILE A 127 1.39 -11.96 -3.14
C ILE A 127 2.36 -11.53 -2.05
N TYR A 128 3.61 -11.97 -2.20
CA TYR A 128 4.72 -11.52 -1.39
C TYR A 128 5.60 -10.56 -2.18
N PHE A 129 5.61 -9.29 -1.77
CA PHE A 129 6.50 -8.25 -2.28
C PHE A 129 7.63 -8.03 -1.28
N ASN A 130 8.89 -8.17 -1.72
CA ASN A 130 10.06 -7.87 -0.90
C ASN A 130 11.06 -6.99 -1.64
N ASN A 131 11.42 -5.86 -1.04
CA ASN A 131 12.33 -4.88 -1.65
C ASN A 131 11.82 -4.41 -3.04
N ILE A 132 10.61 -3.86 -3.06
CA ILE A 132 9.92 -3.44 -4.28
C ILE A 132 9.78 -1.93 -4.32
N ASP A 133 10.02 -1.37 -5.50
CA ASP A 133 9.83 0.05 -5.78
C ASP A 133 8.62 0.25 -6.70
N ILE A 134 7.49 0.71 -6.15
CA ILE A 134 6.27 1.04 -6.91
C ILE A 134 6.19 2.56 -7.08
N ASN A 135 6.34 3.02 -8.31
CA ASN A 135 6.42 4.45 -8.62
C ASN A 135 5.38 4.86 -9.67
N ASN A 136 4.74 6.00 -9.46
CA ASN A 136 3.85 6.62 -10.45
C ASN A 136 2.72 5.68 -10.95
N CYS A 137 2.30 4.73 -10.13
CA CYS A 137 1.35 3.71 -10.54
C CYS A 137 -0.09 4.11 -10.25
N LYS A 138 -1.01 3.47 -10.96
CA LYS A 138 -2.44 3.57 -10.75
C LYS A 138 -2.99 2.20 -10.35
N ILE A 139 -3.60 2.13 -9.17
CA ILE A 139 -4.17 0.91 -8.60
C ILE A 139 -5.60 1.25 -8.19
N GLU A 140 -6.60 0.79 -8.96
CA GLU A 140 -7.99 1.20 -8.75
C GLU A 140 -9.00 0.08 -8.93
N HIS A 141 -9.98 -0.01 -8.01
CA HIS A 141 -11.05 -1.01 -8.02
C HIS A 141 -10.58 -2.45 -7.83
N LEU A 142 -9.66 -2.67 -6.88
CA LEU A 142 -9.15 -4.00 -6.59
C LEU A 142 -9.72 -4.54 -5.28
N GLU A 143 -10.02 -5.82 -5.28
CA GLU A 143 -10.06 -6.63 -4.05
C GLU A 143 -8.70 -7.30 -3.91
N ILE A 144 -8.04 -7.02 -2.80
CA ILE A 144 -6.67 -7.44 -2.54
C ILE A 144 -6.63 -8.15 -1.20
N GLU A 145 -6.21 -9.41 -1.20
CA GLU A 145 -6.21 -10.24 0.01
C GLU A 145 -4.84 -10.90 0.24
N ASN A 146 -4.45 -10.96 1.52
CA ASN A 146 -3.22 -11.60 2.00
C ASN A 146 -1.95 -11.13 1.28
N ILE A 147 -1.73 -9.81 1.28
CA ILE A 147 -0.54 -9.23 0.66
C ILE A 147 0.49 -8.90 1.72
N HIS A 148 1.72 -9.25 1.43
CA HIS A 148 2.87 -8.88 2.24
C HIS A 148 3.75 -7.91 1.45
N MET A 149 4.11 -6.78 2.05
CA MET A 149 5.06 -5.82 1.48
C MET A 149 6.16 -5.53 2.49
N ASN A 150 7.35 -6.05 2.22
CA ASN A 150 8.49 -5.92 3.10
C ASN A 150 9.56 -5.06 2.45
N ASN A 151 10.16 -4.14 3.23
CA ASN A 151 11.28 -3.31 2.81
C ASN A 151 11.02 -2.57 1.48
N SER A 152 9.77 -2.18 1.23
CA SER A 152 9.35 -1.67 -0.07
C SER A 152 9.11 -0.16 -0.04
N GLU A 153 9.25 0.51 -1.18
CA GLU A 153 8.95 1.93 -1.34
C GLU A 153 7.85 2.12 -2.38
N ILE A 154 6.85 2.92 -2.01
CA ILE A 154 5.71 3.30 -2.83
C ILE A 154 5.72 4.82 -2.94
N GLU A 155 5.95 5.35 -4.13
CA GLU A 155 6.00 6.79 -4.36
C GLU A 155 5.05 7.23 -5.47
N SER A 156 4.41 8.39 -5.28
CA SER A 156 3.57 9.06 -6.28
C SER A 156 2.49 8.14 -6.87
N THR A 157 1.98 7.21 -6.07
CA THR A 157 1.04 6.17 -6.51
C THR A 157 -0.38 6.51 -6.06
N LYS A 158 -1.35 6.21 -6.92
CA LYS A 158 -2.76 6.40 -6.65
C LYS A 158 -3.41 5.06 -6.29
N PHE A 159 -4.00 5.01 -5.10
CA PHE A 159 -4.88 3.95 -4.64
C PHE A 159 -6.30 4.51 -4.61
N PHE A 160 -7.21 3.94 -5.39
CA PHE A 160 -8.61 4.38 -5.44
C PHE A 160 -9.57 3.22 -5.38
N LYS A 161 -10.52 3.24 -4.43
CA LYS A 161 -11.53 2.19 -4.29
C LYS A 161 -10.92 0.80 -4.17
N ILE A 162 -10.02 0.62 -3.21
CA ILE A 162 -9.36 -0.66 -2.97
C ILE A 162 -9.89 -1.27 -1.68
N ASN A 163 -10.13 -2.56 -1.69
CA ASN A 163 -10.43 -3.31 -0.48
C ASN A 163 -9.24 -4.21 -0.11
N PHE A 164 -8.43 -3.79 0.87
CA PHE A 164 -7.38 -4.63 1.42
C PHE A 164 -7.92 -5.46 2.58
N ILE A 165 -7.83 -6.78 2.43
CA ILE A 165 -8.10 -7.77 3.47
C ILE A 165 -6.75 -8.38 3.86
N SER A 166 -6.30 -8.13 5.09
CA SER A 166 -5.01 -8.64 5.60
C SER A 166 -3.81 -8.16 4.79
N LEU A 167 -3.67 -6.83 4.62
CA LEU A 167 -2.42 -6.24 4.12
C LEU A 167 -1.40 -6.16 5.26
N HIS A 168 -0.25 -6.77 5.07
CA HIS A 168 0.86 -6.75 6.01
C HIS A 168 2.06 -6.02 5.42
N THR A 169 2.46 -4.92 6.05
CA THR A 169 3.64 -4.17 5.66
C THR A 169 4.70 -4.21 6.77
N LEU A 170 5.95 -4.43 6.39
CA LEU A 170 7.11 -4.32 7.28
C LEU A 170 8.13 -3.37 6.66
N ALA A 171 8.54 -2.35 7.40
CA ALA A 171 9.54 -1.38 6.96
C ALA A 171 9.24 -0.78 5.57
N THR A 172 7.95 -0.64 5.24
CA THR A 172 7.49 -0.10 3.95
C THR A 172 7.29 1.39 4.05
N LYS A 173 7.64 2.12 3.00
CA LYS A 173 7.48 3.56 2.92
C LYS A 173 6.50 3.93 1.82
N ILE A 174 5.42 4.61 2.18
CA ILE A 174 4.43 5.19 1.26
C ILE A 174 4.63 6.69 1.28
N GLN A 175 4.99 7.28 0.14
CA GLN A 175 5.27 8.71 0.05
C GLN A 175 4.60 9.38 -1.15
N LYS A 176 4.22 10.66 -0.98
CA LYS A 176 3.63 11.49 -2.05
C LYS A 176 2.44 10.82 -2.76
N SER A 177 1.76 9.92 -2.05
CA SER A 177 0.76 9.04 -2.63
C SER A 177 -0.64 9.48 -2.22
N SER A 178 -1.64 9.04 -2.98
CA SER A 178 -3.04 9.30 -2.68
C SER A 178 -3.77 7.99 -2.40
N ILE A 179 -4.46 7.93 -1.26
CA ILE A 179 -5.25 6.78 -0.83
C ILE A 179 -6.68 7.28 -0.66
N PHE A 180 -7.58 6.86 -1.56
CA PHE A 180 -8.94 7.36 -1.62
C PHE A 180 -9.97 6.23 -1.70
N GLN A 181 -10.99 6.26 -0.86
CA GLN A 181 -12.07 5.25 -0.83
C GLN A 181 -11.54 3.83 -0.57
N THR A 182 -10.56 3.70 0.31
CA THR A 182 -9.84 2.44 0.53
C THR A 182 -10.17 1.85 1.89
N ASN A 183 -10.32 0.54 1.94
CA ASN A 183 -10.51 -0.21 3.19
C ASN A 183 -9.23 -0.97 3.55
N PHE A 184 -8.89 -0.97 4.84
CA PHE A 184 -7.86 -1.80 5.43
C PHE A 184 -8.49 -2.62 6.56
N PHE A 185 -8.94 -3.82 6.22
CA PHE A 185 -9.47 -4.77 7.20
C PHE A 185 -8.36 -5.71 7.67
N ASN A 186 -8.27 -5.93 8.98
CA ASN A 186 -7.33 -6.88 9.60
C ASN A 186 -5.87 -6.68 9.13
N SER A 187 -5.45 -5.43 8.94
CA SER A 187 -4.18 -5.10 8.30
C SER A 187 -3.11 -4.68 9.32
N TRP A 188 -1.85 -4.94 9.01
CA TRP A 188 -0.72 -4.75 9.92
C TRP A 188 0.33 -3.87 9.25
N PHE A 189 0.68 -2.78 9.91
CA PHE A 189 1.62 -1.77 9.44
C PHE A 189 2.75 -1.67 10.46
N ILE A 190 3.79 -2.47 10.28
CA ILE A 190 4.95 -2.54 11.18
C ILE A 190 6.09 -1.73 10.56
N GLU A 191 6.69 -0.82 11.34
CA GLU A 191 7.78 0.05 10.89
C GLU A 191 7.44 0.85 9.62
N THR A 192 6.15 1.01 9.35
CA THR A 192 5.65 1.56 8.10
C THR A 192 5.58 3.06 8.18
N LYS A 193 6.02 3.74 7.12
CA LYS A 193 6.08 5.19 7.06
C LYS A 193 5.12 5.69 5.99
N ILE A 194 4.24 6.61 6.36
CA ILE A 194 3.34 7.31 5.44
C ILE A 194 3.70 8.79 5.47
N ILE A 195 4.23 9.31 4.36
CA ILE A 195 4.85 10.63 4.30
C ILE A 195 4.28 11.44 3.14
N ASP A 196 4.05 12.74 3.34
CA ASP A 196 3.65 13.68 2.27
C ASP A 196 2.43 13.20 1.46
N SER A 197 1.52 12.45 2.09
CA SER A 197 0.46 11.71 1.41
C SER A 197 -0.93 12.22 1.78
N ILE A 198 -1.89 11.99 0.89
CA ILE A 198 -3.30 12.34 1.09
C ILE A 198 -4.09 11.06 1.31
N ILE A 199 -4.85 11.03 2.41
CA ILE A 199 -5.73 9.92 2.77
C ILE A 199 -7.14 10.48 2.88
N PHE A 200 -8.08 9.96 2.10
CA PHE A 200 -9.45 10.46 2.08
C PHE A 200 -10.45 9.31 2.02
N ASP A 201 -11.52 9.37 2.80
CA ASP A 201 -12.59 8.35 2.80
C ASP A 201 -11.99 6.94 2.95
N VAL A 202 -11.29 6.72 4.07
CA VAL A 202 -10.60 5.46 4.34
C VAL A 202 -11.20 4.82 5.58
N ASN A 203 -11.45 3.51 5.51
CA ASN A 203 -11.94 2.73 6.63
C ASN A 203 -10.87 1.73 7.07
N CYS A 204 -10.59 1.73 8.37
CA CYS A 204 -9.62 0.86 9.00
C CYS A 204 -10.33 0.10 10.13
N GLU A 205 -10.53 -1.20 9.95
CA GLU A 205 -11.07 -2.07 10.99
C GLU A 205 -10.06 -3.14 11.33
N MET A 206 -9.76 -3.30 12.62
CA MET A 206 -8.69 -4.20 13.08
C MET A 206 -7.35 -3.88 12.41
N LEU A 207 -7.03 -2.58 12.30
CA LEU A 207 -5.72 -2.11 11.85
C LEU A 207 -4.73 -2.11 13.02
N TYR A 208 -3.55 -2.66 12.80
CA TYR A 208 -2.45 -2.67 13.77
C TYR A 208 -1.28 -1.87 13.22
N PHE A 209 -1.07 -0.66 13.74
CA PHE A 209 0.03 0.21 13.33
C PHE A 209 1.07 0.25 14.46
N LEU A 210 2.25 -0.30 14.21
CA LEU A 210 3.30 -0.50 15.22
C LEU A 210 4.63 0.04 14.73
N MET A 211 5.31 0.84 15.57
CA MET A 211 6.65 1.37 15.25
C MET A 211 6.70 2.19 13.95
N GLY A 212 5.56 2.72 13.49
CA GLY A 212 5.47 3.44 12.23
C GLY A 212 5.42 4.95 12.40
N ASP A 213 5.57 5.66 11.28
CA ASP A 213 5.55 7.13 11.24
C ASP A 213 4.51 7.64 10.23
N ILE A 214 3.66 8.57 10.65
CA ILE A 214 2.79 9.34 9.77
C ILE A 214 3.26 10.78 9.78
N LYS A 215 3.72 11.31 8.64
CA LYS A 215 4.35 12.63 8.59
C LYS A 215 3.84 13.49 7.43
N ASN A 216 3.50 14.74 7.72
CA ASN A 216 3.10 15.73 6.72
C ASN A 216 1.96 15.23 5.81
N CYS A 217 1.00 14.51 6.40
CA CYS A 217 -0.14 13.98 5.68
C CYS A 217 -1.38 14.85 5.85
N GLU A 218 -2.28 14.78 4.88
CA GLU A 218 -3.64 15.30 4.98
C GLU A 218 -4.62 14.13 4.99
N ILE A 219 -5.28 13.92 6.13
CA ILE A 219 -6.16 12.80 6.40
C ILE A 219 -7.57 13.32 6.60
N LYS A 220 -8.52 12.85 5.78
CA LYS A 220 -9.90 13.32 5.76
C LYS A 220 -10.85 12.13 5.79
N GLU A 221 -11.91 12.23 6.59
CA GLU A 221 -12.97 11.21 6.61
C GLU A 221 -12.41 9.80 6.86
N LEU A 222 -11.39 9.71 7.72
CA LEU A 222 -10.83 8.44 8.20
C LEU A 222 -11.75 7.86 9.27
N ILE A 223 -12.13 6.61 9.11
CA ILE A 223 -12.85 5.82 10.09
C ILE A 223 -11.91 4.73 10.61
N ILE A 224 -11.74 4.68 11.93
CA ILE A 224 -10.92 3.69 12.62
C ILE A 224 -11.79 2.96 13.62
N ASN A 225 -11.85 1.64 13.53
CA ASN A 225 -12.62 0.77 14.43
C ASN A 225 -11.74 -0.36 14.97
N ASN A 226 -11.79 -0.60 16.28
CA ASN A 226 -11.13 -1.76 16.93
C ASN A 226 -9.65 -1.91 16.53
N SER A 227 -8.93 -0.80 16.47
CA SER A 227 -7.58 -0.74 15.89
C SER A 227 -6.57 -0.26 16.93
N SER A 228 -5.28 -0.36 16.61
CA SER A 228 -4.21 0.09 17.50
C SER A 228 -3.13 0.89 16.79
N LEU A 229 -2.59 1.87 17.52
CA LEU A 229 -1.43 2.67 17.15
C LEU A 229 -0.42 2.62 18.30
N LYS A 230 0.71 1.95 18.11
CA LYS A 230 1.66 1.67 19.21
C LYS A 230 3.09 2.05 18.83
N VAL A 231 3.83 2.63 19.79
CA VAL A 231 5.25 2.97 19.64
C VAL A 231 5.50 3.78 18.36
N SER A 232 4.55 4.62 17.97
CA SER A 232 4.51 5.26 16.66
C SER A 232 4.64 6.77 16.76
N SER A 233 4.79 7.44 15.61
CA SER A 233 4.78 8.90 15.54
C SER A 233 3.76 9.43 14.54
N VAL A 234 3.11 10.55 14.89
CA VAL A 234 2.27 11.34 13.99
C VAL A 234 2.72 12.80 14.05
N ILE A 235 3.24 13.32 12.95
CA ILE A 235 3.94 14.60 12.94
C ILE A 235 3.45 15.47 11.78
N LEU A 236 3.23 16.77 12.01
CA LEU A 236 2.86 17.74 10.97
C LEU A 236 1.63 17.32 10.14
N THR A 237 0.74 16.52 10.73
CA THR A 237 -0.38 15.90 10.01
C THR A 237 -1.66 16.65 10.31
N LYS A 238 -2.60 16.64 9.37
CA LYS A 238 -3.94 17.22 9.57
C LYS A 238 -5.00 16.14 9.45
N PHE A 239 -5.90 16.08 10.43
CA PHE A 239 -7.08 15.22 10.43
C PHE A 239 -8.33 16.09 10.30
N PHE A 240 -9.23 15.73 9.39
CA PHE A 240 -10.52 16.40 9.22
C PHE A 240 -11.65 15.38 9.21
N LYS A 241 -12.68 15.58 10.04
CA LYS A 241 -13.89 14.74 10.03
C LYS A 241 -13.58 13.26 10.26
N CYS A 242 -12.62 12.96 11.13
CA CYS A 242 -12.19 11.59 11.39
C CYS A 242 -12.87 11.02 12.64
N ASN A 243 -13.21 9.74 12.59
CA ASN A 243 -13.83 9.01 13.68
C ASN A 243 -12.95 7.84 14.12
N PHE A 244 -12.69 7.74 15.41
CA PHE A 244 -11.87 6.74 16.04
C PHE A 244 -12.69 6.06 17.15
N LEU A 245 -13.18 4.85 16.88
CA LEU A 245 -13.93 4.03 17.81
C LEU A 245 -13.06 2.87 18.29
N ASN A 246 -12.97 2.69 19.60
CA ASN A 246 -12.16 1.64 20.23
C ASN A 246 -10.70 1.65 19.74
N LEU A 247 -10.14 2.85 19.50
CA LEU A 247 -8.72 2.98 19.16
C LEU A 247 -7.87 2.83 20.42
N THR A 248 -6.93 1.90 20.41
CA THR A 248 -5.89 1.82 21.44
C THR A 248 -4.61 2.46 20.96
N THR A 249 -4.23 3.58 21.57
CA THR A 249 -2.98 4.27 21.30
C THR A 249 -2.04 4.12 22.48
N SER A 250 -0.81 3.63 22.26
CA SER A 250 0.19 3.53 23.34
C SER A 250 1.59 3.95 22.94
N GLU A 251 2.32 4.59 23.85
CA GLU A 251 3.74 4.97 23.67
C GLU A 251 3.97 5.75 22.37
N THR A 252 3.00 6.57 21.98
CA THR A 252 2.96 7.23 20.67
C THR A 252 3.11 8.74 20.86
N LYS A 253 3.95 9.35 20.01
CA LYS A 253 4.13 10.80 19.98
C LYS A 253 3.32 11.42 18.84
N ILE A 254 2.51 12.41 19.17
CA ILE A 254 1.70 13.18 18.23
C ILE A 254 2.14 14.64 18.36
N SER A 255 2.85 15.17 17.36
CA SER A 255 3.37 16.54 17.42
C SER A 255 3.03 17.40 16.22
N ASP A 256 2.85 18.70 16.46
CA ASP A 256 2.57 19.70 15.42
C ASP A 256 1.39 19.30 14.51
N THR A 257 0.45 18.54 15.07
CA THR A 257 -0.66 17.91 14.35
C THR A 257 -1.94 18.68 14.62
N ARG A 258 -2.80 18.77 13.60
CA ARG A 258 -4.07 19.49 13.70
C ARG A 258 -5.24 18.54 13.51
N PHE A 259 -6.23 18.64 14.37
CA PHE A 259 -7.44 17.85 14.38
C PHE A 259 -8.63 18.80 14.24
N PHE A 260 -9.46 18.58 13.23
CA PHE A 260 -10.66 19.39 12.94
C PHE A 260 -11.88 18.47 12.84
N THR A 261 -12.89 18.69 13.66
CA THR A 261 -14.11 17.88 13.67
C THR A 261 -13.77 16.40 13.87
N ILE A 262 -13.27 16.05 15.06
CA ILE A 262 -12.81 14.68 15.33
C ILE A 262 -13.57 14.03 16.48
N ILE A 263 -13.69 12.71 16.43
CA ILE A 263 -14.34 11.93 17.48
C ILE A 263 -13.43 10.79 17.90
N PHE A 264 -13.11 10.73 19.19
CA PHE A 264 -12.51 9.58 19.85
C PHE A 264 -13.54 8.97 20.79
N GLU A 265 -14.19 7.89 20.38
CA GLU A 265 -15.16 7.17 21.20
C GLU A 265 -14.51 5.89 21.76
N LYS A 266 -14.66 5.65 23.07
CA LYS A 266 -14.18 4.44 23.76
C LYS A 266 -12.70 4.13 23.47
N SER A 267 -11.92 5.17 23.23
CA SER A 267 -10.52 5.04 22.86
C SER A 267 -9.63 5.11 24.09
N LEU A 268 -8.52 4.36 24.06
CA LEU A 268 -7.54 4.31 25.15
C LEU A 268 -6.26 5.01 24.71
N PHE A 269 -5.76 5.94 25.52
CA PHE A 269 -4.50 6.64 25.32
C PHE A 269 -3.56 6.33 26.49
N ASN A 270 -2.61 5.42 26.29
CA ASN A 270 -1.65 5.02 27.31
C ASN A 270 -0.23 5.51 27.00
N THR A 271 0.31 6.43 27.80
CA THR A 271 1.65 7.01 27.60
C THR A 271 1.75 7.69 26.24
N VAL A 272 0.69 8.40 25.85
CA VAL A 272 0.64 9.17 24.61
C VAL A 272 1.10 10.60 24.90
N VAL A 273 1.90 11.16 24.01
CA VAL A 273 2.38 12.54 24.13
C VAL A 273 1.82 13.36 22.98
N PHE A 274 0.87 14.24 23.28
CA PHE A 274 0.49 15.31 22.37
C PHE A 274 1.39 16.52 22.64
N GLU A 275 2.03 17.04 21.60
CA GLU A 275 2.91 18.21 21.69
C GLU A 275 2.55 19.23 20.60
N LYS A 276 2.33 20.50 20.98
CA LYS A 276 2.07 21.60 20.02
C LYS A 276 0.95 21.28 19.01
N SER A 277 -0.01 20.46 19.43
CA SER A 277 -1.09 19.99 18.58
C SER A 277 -2.35 20.81 18.82
N PHE A 278 -3.16 20.98 17.78
CA PHE A 278 -4.35 21.83 17.82
C PHE A 278 -5.60 21.01 17.53
N PHE A 279 -6.57 21.08 18.43
CA PHE A 279 -7.86 20.43 18.33
C PHE A 279 -8.96 21.48 18.18
N VAL A 280 -9.79 21.33 17.15
CA VAL A 280 -10.96 22.17 16.88
C VAL A 280 -12.17 21.27 16.66
N ASP A 281 -13.30 21.59 17.29
CA ASP A 281 -14.54 20.81 17.14
C ASP A 281 -14.32 19.33 17.48
N PHE A 282 -13.79 19.05 18.66
CA PHE A 282 -13.38 17.69 19.04
C PHE A 282 -14.33 17.06 20.05
N ARG A 283 -14.42 15.73 20.05
CA ARG A 283 -15.18 14.96 21.05
C ARG A 283 -14.38 13.75 21.51
N PHE A 284 -14.09 13.68 22.80
CA PHE A 284 -13.62 12.45 23.44
C PHE A 284 -14.79 11.90 24.24
N ILE A 285 -15.30 10.74 23.88
CA ILE A 285 -16.52 10.15 24.47
C ILE A 285 -16.17 8.81 25.09
N LYS A 286 -16.35 8.68 26.41
CA LYS A 286 -16.06 7.45 27.18
C LYS A 286 -14.65 6.91 26.92
N SER A 287 -13.73 7.81 26.59
CA SER A 287 -12.34 7.48 26.33
C SER A 287 -11.55 7.46 27.65
N GLU A 288 -10.41 6.79 27.66
CA GLU A 288 -9.54 6.70 28.83
C GLU A 288 -8.14 7.19 28.48
N ALA A 289 -7.52 7.86 29.44
CA ALA A 289 -6.13 8.28 29.37
C ALA A 289 -5.36 7.71 30.55
N ILE A 290 -4.13 7.28 30.32
CA ILE A 290 -3.20 6.75 31.32
C ILE A 290 -1.84 7.36 31.01
N LYS A 291 -1.30 8.19 31.91
CA LYS A 291 0.01 8.86 31.73
C LYS A 291 0.13 9.61 30.39
N THR A 292 -0.97 10.20 29.93
CA THR A 292 -1.01 10.91 28.64
C THR A 292 -0.87 12.42 28.88
N THR A 293 -0.06 13.09 28.05
CA THR A 293 0.25 14.51 28.20
C THR A 293 -0.14 15.30 26.96
N SER A 294 -0.40 16.60 27.13
CA SER A 294 -0.79 17.51 26.04
C SER A 294 -0.02 18.83 26.07
N ASN A 295 1.31 18.74 26.08
CA ASN A 295 2.17 19.91 26.26
C ASN A 295 2.00 20.93 25.13
N TYR A 296 1.71 22.19 25.50
CA TYR A 296 1.55 23.30 24.54
C TYR A 296 0.47 23.05 23.49
N CYS A 297 -0.52 22.23 23.81
CA CYS A 297 -1.65 21.98 22.91
C CYS A 297 -2.70 23.09 22.99
N LYS A 298 -3.49 23.22 21.93
CA LYS A 298 -4.66 24.09 21.93
C LYS A 298 -5.92 23.24 21.72
N PHE A 299 -6.96 23.54 22.48
CA PHE A 299 -8.27 22.91 22.43
C PHE A 299 -9.32 24.01 22.28
N ASP A 300 -10.07 24.01 21.16
CA ASP A 300 -11.03 25.07 20.81
C ASP A 300 -12.35 24.48 20.34
N GLY A 301 -13.43 24.69 21.11
CA GLY A 301 -14.75 24.17 20.79
C GLY A 301 -14.79 22.65 20.84
N GLY A 302 -15.08 22.05 21.98
CA GLY A 302 -15.10 20.58 22.07
C GLY A 302 -15.60 20.04 23.39
N VAL A 303 -15.66 18.73 23.49
CA VAL A 303 -16.19 18.04 24.66
C VAL A 303 -15.28 16.88 25.07
N PHE A 304 -14.93 16.86 26.35
CA PHE A 304 -14.43 15.68 27.05
C PHE A 304 -15.60 15.07 27.84
N ASP A 305 -16.24 14.05 27.28
CA ASP A 305 -17.40 13.35 27.84
C ASP A 305 -16.99 12.00 28.44
N LEU A 306 -17.09 11.87 29.77
CA LEU A 306 -16.70 10.69 30.52
C LEU A 306 -15.22 10.29 30.28
N LEU A 307 -14.36 11.28 30.02
CA LEU A 307 -12.92 11.05 29.97
C LEU A 307 -12.41 10.85 31.39
N ASN A 308 -11.76 9.72 31.68
CA ASN A 308 -11.04 9.54 32.94
C ASN A 308 -9.78 10.44 32.95
N SER A 309 -9.98 11.73 33.27
CA SER A 309 -9.02 12.80 33.06
C SER A 309 -7.96 12.92 34.16
N ASN A 310 -8.06 12.14 35.25
CA ASN A 310 -7.06 12.15 36.34
C ASN A 310 -5.64 11.82 35.85
N ASN A 311 -5.52 11.31 34.63
CA ASN A 311 -4.29 10.89 33.98
C ASN A 311 -4.02 11.63 32.64
N PHE A 312 -4.78 12.68 32.32
CA PHE A 312 -4.57 13.53 31.15
C PHE A 312 -4.03 14.89 31.61
N ASN A 313 -2.74 15.16 31.32
CA ASN A 313 -2.10 16.41 31.74
C ASN A 313 -2.28 17.51 30.69
N PHE A 314 -2.89 18.64 31.09
CA PHE A 314 -3.13 19.84 30.27
C PHE A 314 -2.10 20.96 30.50
N GLU A 315 -0.87 20.61 30.82
CA GLU A 315 0.19 21.58 31.11
C GLU A 315 0.46 22.51 29.90
N ASN A 316 0.47 23.81 30.17
CA ASN A 316 0.69 24.87 29.16
C ASN A 316 -0.29 24.82 27.97
N CYS A 317 -1.50 24.30 28.17
CA CYS A 317 -2.54 24.28 27.14
C CYS A 317 -3.31 25.60 27.06
N ASP A 318 -3.75 25.94 25.84
CA ASP A 318 -4.83 26.91 25.59
C ASP A 318 -6.14 26.15 25.43
N ILE A 319 -7.12 26.41 26.31
CA ILE A 319 -8.41 25.72 26.35
C ILE A 319 -9.51 26.77 26.26
N THR A 320 -10.24 26.78 25.15
CA THR A 320 -11.31 27.75 24.87
C THR A 320 -12.58 27.03 24.42
N TYR A 321 -13.74 27.36 25.00
CA TYR A 321 -15.04 26.76 24.67
C TYR A 321 -15.05 25.22 24.76
N VAL A 322 -14.47 24.66 25.84
CA VAL A 322 -14.40 23.20 26.06
C VAL A 322 -15.25 22.79 27.25
N ASP A 323 -16.12 21.81 27.04
CA ASP A 323 -16.95 21.22 28.09
C ASP A 323 -16.29 19.94 28.66
N PHE A 324 -16.36 19.78 29.98
CA PHE A 324 -15.91 18.59 30.69
C PHE A 324 -17.11 17.93 31.39
N VAL A 325 -17.61 16.84 30.81
CA VAL A 325 -18.75 16.07 31.33
C VAL A 325 -18.20 14.87 32.12
N LYS A 326 -18.59 14.77 33.39
CA LYS A 326 -18.07 13.80 34.36
C LYS A 326 -18.79 12.47 34.37
#